data_AF-A0A175QX01-F1
#
_entry.id   AF-A0A175QX01-F1
#
_cell.length_a   1.000
_cell.length_b   1.000
_cell.length_c   1.000
_cell.angle_alpha   90.00
_cell.angle_beta   90.00
_cell.angle_gamma   90.00
#
_symmetry.space_group_name_H-M   'P 1'
#
loop_
_entity.id
_entity.type
_entity.pdbx_description
1 polymer ?
#
loop_
_entity_poly.entity_id
_entity_poly.type
_entity_poly.pdbx_seq_one_letter_code
_entity_poly.pdbx_strand_id
1 'polypeptide(L)' 'MTAAGCRSDILPAVFGLGEGGISAYAPGTLPTITAHEGDKLIGQSASETGRCIYQNDVGNRFRADCPPGYKP' A
#
# COMPACT_ATOMS: atom_id res chain seq x y z
N MET A 1 -24.54 -20.09 27.26
CA MET A 1 -25.00 -19.75 25.88
C MET A 1 -25.87 -18.52 26.04
N THR A 2 -25.49 -17.34 25.59
CA THR A 2 -25.49 -16.93 24.17
C THR A 2 -24.51 -15.77 23.94
N ALA A 3 -23.73 -15.86 22.87
CA ALA A 3 -22.80 -14.82 22.44
C ALA A 3 -23.58 -13.58 21.96
N ALA A 4 -23.30 -12.42 22.53
CA ALA A 4 -23.72 -11.14 21.98
C ALA A 4 -22.85 -10.85 20.74
N GLY A 5 -23.39 -11.15 19.57
CA GLY A 5 -22.74 -10.94 18.28
C GLY A 5 -22.38 -9.46 18.06
N CYS A 6 -21.21 -9.24 17.46
CA CYS A 6 -20.73 -7.95 17.02
C CYS A 6 -21.78 -7.24 16.15
N ARG A 7 -22.31 -6.11 16.61
CA ARG A 7 -23.02 -5.17 15.74
C ARG A 7 -21.97 -4.49 14.87
N SER A 8 -21.94 -4.87 13.59
CA SER A 8 -21.18 -4.17 12.57
C SER A 8 -22.01 -2.95 12.14
N ASP A 9 -21.61 -1.77 12.59
CA ASP A 9 -22.11 -0.50 12.05
C ASP A 9 -21.57 -0.33 10.63
N ILE A 10 -22.23 -0.98 9.66
CA ILE A 10 -21.91 -0.86 8.24
C ILE A 10 -22.31 0.56 7.81
N LEU A 11 -21.32 1.45 7.74
CA LEU A 11 -21.46 2.76 7.10
C LEU A 11 -21.82 2.56 5.62
N PRO A 12 -22.89 3.18 5.08
CA PRO A 12 -23.23 3.07 3.68
C PRO A 12 -22.32 4.00 2.87
N ALA A 13 -21.14 3.51 2.48
CA ALA A 13 -20.27 4.22 1.56
C ALA A 13 -20.39 3.63 0.16
N VAL A 14 -21.36 4.11 -0.61
CA VAL A 14 -21.35 4.00 -2.07
C VAL A 14 -21.64 5.38 -2.66
N PHE A 15 -20.59 5.97 -3.22
CA PHE A 15 -20.60 7.23 -3.94
C PHE A 15 -21.55 7.15 -5.13
N GLY A 16 -22.39 8.20 -5.27
CA GLY A 16 -23.12 8.66 -6.46
C GLY A 16 -23.49 7.64 -7.55
N LEU A 17 -24.80 7.56 -7.83
CA LEU A 17 -25.37 7.04 -9.08
C LEU A 17 -24.96 7.93 -10.28
N GLY A 18 -23.67 7.95 -10.64
CA GLY A 18 -23.21 8.25 -11.99
C GLY A 18 -23.02 6.93 -12.72
N GLU A 19 -23.17 6.90 -14.04
CA GLU A 19 -22.97 5.68 -14.83
C GLU A 19 -21.60 5.06 -14.53
N GLY A 20 -21.60 4.10 -13.60
CA GLY A 20 -20.44 3.38 -13.14
C GLY A 20 -20.07 2.41 -14.24
N GLY A 21 -19.29 2.90 -15.20
CA GLY A 21 -18.60 2.04 -16.16
C GLY A 21 -17.94 0.91 -15.39
N ILE A 22 -18.36 -0.31 -15.67
CA ILE A 22 -17.67 -1.53 -15.22
C ILE A 22 -16.26 -1.48 -15.80
N SER A 23 -15.30 -1.02 -15.01
CA SER A 23 -13.89 -1.21 -15.34
C SER A 23 -13.66 -2.72 -15.41
N ALA A 24 -13.52 -3.22 -16.64
CA ALA A 24 -13.22 -4.63 -16.86
C ALA A 24 -11.94 -4.96 -16.10
N TYR A 25 -11.99 -6.02 -15.28
CA TYR A 25 -10.79 -6.55 -14.65
C TYR A 25 -9.81 -6.95 -15.76
N ALA A 26 -8.69 -6.24 -15.84
CA ALA A 26 -7.58 -6.57 -16.74
C ALA A 26 -6.41 -7.06 -15.89
N PRO A 27 -5.87 -8.27 -16.16
CA PRO A 27 -4.61 -8.67 -15.55
C PRO A 27 -3.51 -7.75 -16.06
N GLY A 28 -2.95 -6.95 -15.15
CA GLY A 28 -1.81 -6.07 -15.40
C GLY A 28 -0.71 -6.40 -14.40
N THR A 29 0.55 -6.30 -14.84
CA THR A 29 1.68 -6.38 -13.93
C THR A 29 1.93 -4.99 -13.38
N LEU A 30 1.89 -4.83 -12.05
CA LEU A 30 2.32 -3.59 -11.43
C LEU A 30 3.82 -3.41 -11.68
N PRO A 31 4.27 -2.24 -12.14
CA PRO A 31 5.70 -1.99 -12.31
C PRO A 31 6.40 -2.15 -10.96
N THR A 32 7.53 -2.85 -10.95
CA THR A 32 8.35 -2.99 -9.75
C THR A 32 8.90 -1.63 -9.37
N ILE A 33 8.49 -1.13 -8.21
CA ILE A 33 8.99 0.14 -7.68
C ILE A 33 10.38 -0.12 -7.09
N THR A 34 11.39 0.51 -7.67
CA THR A 34 12.79 0.43 -7.24
C THR A 34 13.20 1.78 -6.65
N ALA A 35 13.96 1.77 -5.57
CA ALA A 35 14.54 2.99 -5.01
C ALA A 35 15.71 3.48 -5.89
N HIS A 36 15.79 4.78 -6.12
CA HIS A 36 16.83 5.43 -6.89
C HIS A 36 17.77 6.22 -5.99
N GLU A 37 18.94 6.55 -6.53
CA GLU A 37 19.90 7.43 -5.88
C GLU A 37 19.29 8.84 -5.72
N GLY A 38 18.95 9.21 -4.48
CA GLY A 38 18.23 10.44 -4.15
C GLY A 38 16.99 10.20 -3.28
N ASP A 39 16.39 9.01 -3.36
CA ASP A 39 15.25 8.68 -2.52
C ASP A 39 15.68 8.52 -1.05
N LYS A 40 14.97 9.20 -0.14
CA LYS A 40 15.28 9.18 1.28
C LYS A 40 14.81 7.88 1.91
N LEU A 41 15.75 7.08 2.42
CA LEU A 41 15.45 5.92 3.24
C LEU A 41 14.84 6.36 4.58
N ILE A 42 13.60 5.94 4.84
CA ILE A 42 12.87 6.25 6.08
C ILE A 42 13.09 5.16 7.11
N GLY A 43 13.17 3.89 6.69
CA GLY A 43 13.45 2.75 7.58
C GLY A 43 12.97 1.42 7.02
N GLN A 44 13.01 0.37 7.83
CA GLN A 44 12.55 -0.97 7.43
C GLN A 44 11.02 -1.05 7.37
N SER A 45 10.48 -1.77 6.39
CA SER A 45 9.08 -2.13 6.38
C SER A 45 8.78 -3.16 7.46
N ALA A 46 7.82 -2.86 8.34
CA ALA A 46 7.36 -3.84 9.33
C ALA A 46 6.50 -4.96 8.72
N SER A 47 5.95 -4.74 7.52
CA SER A 47 5.01 -5.67 6.88
C SER A 47 5.69 -6.68 5.94
N GLU A 48 6.85 -6.33 5.38
CA GLU A 48 7.58 -7.16 4.43
C GLU A 48 9.06 -7.24 4.82
N THR A 49 9.51 -8.42 5.24
CA THR A 49 10.92 -8.67 5.58
C THR A 49 11.80 -8.48 4.35
N GLY A 50 12.84 -7.65 4.47
CA GLY A 50 13.77 -7.33 3.36
C GLY A 50 13.38 -6.10 2.54
N ARG A 51 12.18 -5.53 2.77
CA ARG A 51 11.80 -4.26 2.15
C ARG A 51 12.00 -3.08 3.08
N CYS A 52 12.38 -1.96 2.47
CA CYS A 52 12.58 -0.68 3.13
C CYS A 52 11.56 0.33 2.60
N ILE A 53 11.21 1.30 3.45
CA ILE A 53 10.33 2.42 3.13
C ILE A 53 11.20 3.58 2.69
N TYR A 54 10.95 4.08 1.49
CA TYR A 54 11.61 5.23 0.90
C TYR A 54 10.61 6.37 0.71
N GLN A 55 11.14 7.59 0.65
CA GLN A 55 10.41 8.80 0.28
C GLN A 55 11.09 9.46 -0.91
N ASN A 56 10.35 9.71 -1.99
CA ASN A 56 10.87 10.44 -3.13
C ASN A 56 10.85 11.95 -2.90
N ASP A 57 11.46 12.71 -3.82
CA ASP A 57 11.53 14.18 -3.76
C ASP A 57 10.15 14.86 -3.79
N VAL A 58 9.14 14.20 -4.37
CA VAL A 58 7.74 14.66 -4.40
C VAL A 58 7.06 14.45 -3.03
N GLY A 59 7.70 13.73 -2.10
CA GLY A 59 7.19 13.42 -0.77
C GLY A 59 6.39 12.13 -0.66
N ASN A 60 6.23 11.38 -1.77
CA ASN A 60 5.52 10.11 -1.80
C ASN A 60 6.35 9.00 -1.15
N ARG A 61 5.67 8.17 -0.34
CA ARG A 61 6.29 7.02 0.33
C ARG A 61 6.03 5.75 -0.45
N PHE A 62 7.06 4.96 -0.64
CA PHE A 62 6.97 3.68 -1.32
C PHE A 62 7.87 2.63 -0.67
N ARG A 63 7.61 1.36 -1.00
CA ARG A 63 8.40 0.22 -0.51
C ARG A 63 9.24 -0.30 -1.66
N ALA A 64 10.53 -0.47 -1.41
CA ALA A 64 11.48 -1.07 -2.34
C ALA A 64 12.44 -1.98 -1.56
N ASP A 65 13.27 -2.73 -2.28
CA ASP A 65 14.32 -3.55 -1.65
C ASP A 65 15.27 -2.66 -0.84
N CYS A 66 15.67 -3.15 0.34
CA CYS A 66 16.62 -2.44 1.17
C CYS A 66 17.99 -2.33 0.48
N PRO A 67 18.74 -1.24 0.72
CA PRO A 67 20.06 -1.09 0.12
C PRO A 67 21.03 -2.12 0.71
N PRO A 68 22.05 -2.55 -0.05
CA PRO A 68 23.02 -3.53 0.43
C PRO A 68 23.72 -3.01 1.69
N GLY A 69 23.80 -3.84 2.72
CA GLY A 69 24.43 -3.50 4.00
C GLY A 69 23.52 -2.79 5.01
N TYR A 70 22.25 -2.54 4.67
CA TYR A 70 21.27 -2.03 5.63
C TYR A 70 21.04 -3.02 6.77
N LYS A 71 21.27 -2.57 8.00
CA LYS A 71 20.94 -3.29 9.23
C LYS A 71 19.83 -2.51 9.96
N PRO A 72 18.76 -3.19 10.40
CA PRO A 72 17.66 -2.55 11.11
C PRO A 72 18.09 -2.00 12.48
#